data_AF-A0A9P5JUU8-F1
#
_entry.id   AF-A0A9P5JUU8-F1
#
_cell.length_a   1.000
_cell.length_b   1.000
_cell.length_c   1.000
_cell.angle_alpha   90.00
_cell.angle_beta   90.00
_cell.angle_gamma   90.00
#
_symmetry.space_group_name_H-M   'P 1'
#
loop_
_entity.id
_entity.type
_entity.pdbx_description
1 polymer ?
#
loop_
_entity_poly.entity_id
_entity_poly.type
_entity_poly.pdbx_seq_one_letter_code
_entity_poly.pdbx_strand_id
1 'polypeptide(L)'
;MYLDRADEDDRRITERWKGECDAILIFTGLFSAALAALLAVSIQGLQPGPQDASAFYLRNIYHLFANSTTSQPVILPIPSDPPKFSAPKSAVLVNSLWFLSLVMSLTGALLAVFIQQWAQSYLEATHGRHSPHDRARIRVFHAEGLEDLDLNRVTRAVPILIHISLFLFFSGLPIFLFNVNRTVFNVVITWLALCVTGYACITLMPIFRKNSPYYSPLS
;
A
#
# COMPACT_ATOMS: atom_id res chain seq x y z
N MET A 1 33.91 3.41 32.20
CA MET A 1 32.59 3.82 32.72
C MET A 1 31.82 4.71 31.74
N TYR A 2 32.36 5.82 31.22
CA TYR A 2 31.64 6.65 30.23
C TYR A 2 31.47 5.98 28.85
N LEU A 3 32.50 5.30 28.33
CA LEU A 3 32.45 4.59 27.05
C LEU A 3 31.45 3.42 27.08
N ASP A 4 31.47 2.66 28.17
CA ASP A 4 30.57 1.52 28.41
C ASP A 4 29.09 1.94 28.46
N ARG A 5 28.81 3.16 28.94
CA ARG A 5 27.47 3.71 29.01
C ARG A 5 26.99 4.26 27.66
N ALA A 6 27.91 4.80 26.85
CA ALA A 6 27.62 5.26 25.50
C ALA A 6 27.32 4.09 24.55
N ASP A 7 28.08 2.98 24.65
CA ASP A 7 27.85 1.79 23.83
C ASP A 7 26.49 1.13 24.13
N GLU A 8 26.06 1.10 25.40
CA GLU A 8 24.75 0.56 25.77
C GLU A 8 23.59 1.45 25.29
N ASP A 9 23.73 2.78 25.34
CA ASP A 9 22.71 3.71 24.83
C ASP A 9 22.59 3.63 23.30
N ASP A 10 23.70 3.56 22.56
CA ASP A 10 23.70 3.38 21.10
C ASP A 10 23.03 2.06 20.70
N ARG A 11 23.33 0.96 21.40
CA ARG A 11 22.71 -0.35 21.16
C ARG A 11 21.19 -0.32 21.34
N ARG A 12 20.70 0.33 22.39
CA ARG A 12 19.26 0.45 22.67
C ARG A 12 18.53 1.26 21.60
N ILE A 13 19.16 2.34 21.11
CA ILE A 13 18.60 3.14 20.00
C ILE A 13 18.55 2.28 18.73
N THR A 14 19.62 1.58 18.38
CA THR A 14 19.64 0.71 17.19
C THR A 14 18.61 -0.41 17.26
N GLU A 15 18.44 -1.06 18.42
CA GLU A 15 17.42 -2.11 18.61
C GLU A 15 15.99 -1.58 18.42
N ARG A 16 15.70 -0.37 18.90
CA ARG A 16 14.38 0.26 18.70
C ARG A 16 14.12 0.57 17.23
N TRP A 17 15.08 1.18 16.54
CA TRP A 17 14.98 1.50 15.11
C TRP A 17 14.83 0.24 14.26
N LYS A 18 15.55 -0.82 14.61
CA LYS A 18 15.40 -2.13 13.98
C LYS A 18 13.99 -2.68 14.16
N GLY A 19 13.45 -2.63 15.37
CA GLY A 19 12.08 -3.09 15.64
C GLY A 19 11.02 -2.30 14.86
N GLU A 20 11.16 -0.98 14.77
CA GLU A 20 10.27 -0.13 13.97
C GLU A 20 10.35 -0.46 12.47
N CYS A 21 11.56 -0.65 11.93
CA CYS A 21 11.75 -1.05 10.52
C CYS A 21 11.18 -2.44 10.24
N ASP A 22 11.46 -3.43 11.09
CA ASP A 22 10.95 -4.80 10.94
C ASP A 22 9.42 -4.83 10.95
N ALA A 23 8.78 -4.04 11.83
CA ALA A 23 7.32 -3.89 11.85
C ALA A 23 6.78 -3.30 10.54
N ILE A 24 7.44 -2.28 9.99
CA ILE A 24 7.08 -1.68 8.69
C ILE A 24 7.23 -2.72 7.56
N LEU A 25 8.30 -3.52 7.57
CA LEU A 25 8.53 -4.54 6.54
C LEU A 25 7.48 -5.66 6.57
N ILE A 26 7.14 -6.14 7.76
CA ILE A 26 6.06 -7.14 7.94
C ILE A 26 4.73 -6.56 7.46
N PHE A 27 4.42 -5.33 7.87
CA PHE A 27 3.20 -4.64 7.45
C PHE A 27 3.14 -4.48 5.92
N THR A 28 4.20 -3.98 5.30
CA THR A 28 4.28 -3.80 3.85
C THR A 28 4.17 -5.13 3.11
N GLY A 29 4.78 -6.20 3.60
CA GLY A 29 4.66 -7.53 3.01
C GLY A 29 3.21 -8.05 3.02
N LEU A 30 2.54 -7.96 4.17
CA LEU A 30 1.13 -8.35 4.32
C LEU A 30 0.20 -7.48 3.44
N PHE A 31 0.42 -6.18 3.44
CA PHE A 31 -0.35 -5.23 2.63
C PHE A 31 -0.15 -5.47 1.13
N SER A 32 1.08 -5.70 0.68
CA SER A 32 1.40 -6.04 -0.71
C SER A 32 0.76 -7.35 -1.14
N ALA A 33 0.76 -8.37 -0.28
CA ALA A 33 0.09 -9.65 -0.55
C ALA A 33 -1.43 -9.49 -0.71
N ALA A 34 -2.07 -8.75 0.20
CA ALA A 34 -3.50 -8.45 0.11
C ALA A 34 -3.85 -7.63 -1.15
N LEU A 35 -3.04 -6.61 -1.47
CA LEU A 35 -3.18 -5.83 -2.69
C LEU A 35 -2.99 -6.67 -3.96
N ALA A 36 -1.99 -7.55 -3.98
CA ALA A 36 -1.73 -8.41 -5.12
C ALA A 36 -2.91 -9.36 -5.39
N ALA A 37 -3.52 -9.90 -4.33
CA ALA A 37 -4.73 -10.72 -4.45
C ALA A 37 -5.90 -9.92 -5.04
N LEU A 38 -6.13 -8.70 -4.57
CA LEU A 38 -7.19 -7.84 -5.08
C LEU A 38 -6.93 -7.38 -6.52
N LEU A 39 -5.69 -7.05 -6.86
CA LEU A 39 -5.26 -6.70 -8.22
C LEU A 39 -5.44 -7.89 -9.17
N ALA A 40 -5.08 -9.10 -8.75
CA ALA A 40 -5.26 -10.31 -9.56
C ALA A 40 -6.72 -10.56 -9.95
N VAL A 41 -7.67 -10.19 -9.06
CA VAL A 41 -9.11 -10.22 -9.36
C VAL A 41 -9.52 -9.03 -10.22
N SER A 42 -9.06 -7.82 -9.92
CA SER A 42 -9.52 -6.62 -10.61
C SER A 42 -9.02 -6.49 -12.06
N ILE A 43 -7.83 -7.00 -12.37
CA ILE A 43 -7.26 -6.98 -13.73
C ILE A 43 -8.12 -7.82 -14.69
N GLN A 44 -8.83 -8.83 -14.19
CA GLN A 44 -9.76 -9.62 -15.00
C GLN A 44 -10.91 -8.76 -15.55
N GLY A 45 -11.30 -7.69 -14.84
CA GLY A 45 -12.28 -6.71 -15.33
C GLY A 45 -11.73 -5.69 -16.35
N LEU A 46 -10.42 -5.68 -16.59
CA LEU A 46 -9.74 -4.82 -17.57
C LEU A 46 -9.43 -5.53 -18.89
N GLN A 47 -9.63 -6.84 -18.97
CA GLN A 47 -9.45 -7.61 -20.19
C GLN A 47 -10.80 -8.13 -20.68
N PRO A 48 -11.05 -8.15 -22.00
CA PRO A 48 -12.20 -8.85 -22.53
C PRO A 48 -12.08 -10.32 -22.14
N GLY A 49 -13.09 -10.85 -21.45
CA GLY A 49 -13.08 -12.27 -21.11
C GLY A 49 -13.12 -13.10 -22.40
N PRO A 50 -12.46 -14.27 -22.46
CA PRO A 50 -12.65 -15.20 -23.58
C PRO A 50 -14.15 -15.56 -23.77
N GLN A 51 -14.94 -15.41 -22.70
CA GLN A 51 -16.38 -15.58 -22.72
C GLN A 51 -17.13 -14.43 -23.44
N ASP A 52 -16.64 -13.20 -23.42
CA ASP A 52 -17.34 -12.05 -24.03
C ASP A 52 -17.35 -12.14 -25.55
N ALA A 53 -16.23 -12.57 -26.14
CA ALA A 53 -16.16 -12.88 -27.57
C ALA A 53 -17.12 -14.03 -27.91
N SER A 54 -17.09 -15.12 -27.13
CA SER A 54 -17.98 -16.27 -27.36
C SER A 54 -19.46 -15.91 -27.23
N ALA A 55 -19.83 -15.08 -26.24
CA ALA A 55 -21.20 -14.61 -26.02
C ALA A 55 -21.66 -13.65 -27.12
N PHE A 56 -20.76 -12.81 -27.66
CA PHE A 56 -21.03 -11.99 -28.84
C PHE A 56 -21.35 -12.86 -30.06
N TYR A 57 -20.52 -13.88 -30.35
CA TYR A 57 -20.78 -14.81 -31.45
C TYR A 57 -22.07 -15.62 -31.22
N LEU A 58 -22.33 -16.10 -30.01
CA LEU A 58 -23.54 -16.85 -29.66
C LEU A 58 -24.81 -16.00 -29.82
N ARG A 59 -24.74 -14.72 -29.41
CA ARG A 59 -25.84 -13.77 -29.60
C ARG A 59 -26.11 -13.51 -31.08
N ASN A 60 -25.06 -13.37 -31.89
CA ASN A 60 -25.20 -13.22 -33.35
C ASN A 60 -25.82 -14.47 -33.99
N ILE A 61 -25.37 -15.67 -33.60
CA ILE A 61 -25.93 -16.95 -34.06
C ILE A 61 -27.41 -17.06 -33.66
N TYR A 62 -27.77 -16.74 -32.41
CA TYR A 62 -29.16 -16.74 -31.96
C TYR A 62 -30.04 -15.78 -32.78
N HIS A 63 -29.55 -14.57 -33.07
CA HIS A 63 -30.28 -13.62 -33.92
C HIS A 63 -30.51 -14.13 -35.34
N LEU A 64 -29.54 -14.85 -35.93
CA LEU A 64 -29.70 -15.47 -37.25
C LEU A 64 -30.79 -16.55 -37.24
N PHE A 65 -30.81 -17.41 -36.22
CA PHE A 65 -31.83 -18.48 -36.09
C PHE A 65 -33.21 -17.98 -35.66
N ALA A 66 -33.28 -16.90 -34.87
CA ALA A 66 -34.55 -16.31 -34.46
C ALA A 66 -35.24 -15.60 -35.63
N ASN A 67 -34.48 -14.95 -36.51
CA ASN A 67 -35.01 -14.16 -37.62
C ASN A 67 -35.31 -14.98 -38.89
N SER A 68 -34.81 -16.23 -38.98
CA SER A 68 -35.06 -17.13 -40.12
C SER A 68 -36.50 -17.65 -40.24
N THR A 69 -37.39 -17.30 -39.31
CA THR A 69 -38.84 -17.59 -39.41
C THR A 69 -39.60 -16.56 -40.26
N THR A 70 -38.99 -15.42 -40.60
CA THR A 70 -39.56 -14.45 -41.54
C THR A 70 -39.01 -14.74 -42.93
N SER A 71 -39.88 -15.01 -43.89
CA SER A 71 -39.61 -15.44 -45.27
C SER A 71 -38.99 -14.37 -46.17
N GLN A 72 -37.98 -13.65 -45.69
CA GLN A 72 -37.13 -12.76 -46.47
C GLN A 72 -35.65 -12.98 -46.09
N PRO A 73 -34.74 -13.14 -47.07
CA PRO A 73 -33.31 -13.22 -46.79
C PRO A 73 -32.80 -11.83 -46.42
N VAL A 74 -32.92 -11.46 -45.13
CA VAL A 74 -32.31 -10.24 -44.62
C VAL A 74 -30.82 -10.52 -44.43
N ILE A 75 -30.01 -10.05 -45.37
CA ILE A 75 -28.56 -9.91 -45.18
C ILE A 75 -28.39 -8.82 -44.13
N LEU A 76 -28.43 -9.19 -42.85
CA LEU A 76 -28.02 -8.30 -41.77
C LEU A 76 -26.52 -8.03 -41.94
N PRO A 77 -26.05 -6.78 -41.90
CA PRO A 77 -24.63 -6.50 -41.82
C PRO A 77 -24.16 -7.02 -40.46
N ILE A 78 -23.62 -8.24 -40.45
CA ILE A 78 -22.96 -8.82 -39.29
C ILE A 78 -21.71 -7.95 -39.09
N PRO A 79 -21.56 -7.26 -37.95
CA PRO A 79 -20.31 -6.57 -37.64
C PRO A 79 -19.21 -7.63 -37.64
N SER A 80 -18.29 -7.55 -38.59
CA SER A 80 -17.18 -8.49 -38.77
C SER A 80 -16.22 -8.47 -37.59
N ASP A 81 -16.19 -7.37 -36.85
CA ASP A 81 -15.36 -7.20 -35.67
C ASP A 81 -16.20 -7.13 -34.40
N PRO A 82 -15.82 -7.86 -33.33
CA PRO A 82 -16.39 -7.61 -32.01
C PRO A 82 -16.15 -6.14 -31.61
N PRO A 83 -17.09 -5.51 -30.87
CA PRO A 83 -16.89 -4.15 -30.40
C PRO A 83 -15.54 -4.07 -29.66
N LYS A 84 -14.71 -3.09 -30.04
CA LYS A 84 -13.42 -2.85 -29.39
C LYS A 84 -13.66 -2.71 -27.89
N PHE A 85 -13.14 -3.66 -27.12
CA PHE A 85 -13.30 -3.67 -25.68
C PHE A 85 -12.76 -2.36 -25.11
N SER A 86 -13.63 -1.61 -24.45
CA SER A 86 -13.27 -0.37 -23.76
C SER A 86 -13.47 -0.62 -22.27
N ALA A 87 -12.36 -0.73 -21.54
CA ALA A 87 -12.41 -0.94 -20.10
C ALA A 87 -13.19 0.20 -19.42
N PRO A 88 -14.03 -0.09 -18.41
CA PRO A 88 -14.72 0.94 -17.65
C PRO A 88 -13.70 1.92 -17.05
N LYS A 89 -13.92 3.23 -17.23
CA LYS A 89 -13.03 4.27 -16.69
C LYS A 89 -12.79 4.11 -15.18
N SER A 90 -13.81 3.66 -14.44
CA SER A 90 -13.73 3.34 -13.02
C SER A 90 -12.78 2.17 -12.71
N ALA A 91 -12.79 1.11 -13.53
CA ALA A 91 -11.88 -0.03 -13.37
C ALA A 91 -10.43 0.39 -13.63
N VAL A 92 -10.17 1.21 -14.65
CA VAL A 92 -8.83 1.74 -14.93
C VAL A 92 -8.32 2.57 -13.75
N LEU A 93 -9.14 3.50 -13.24
CA LEU A 93 -8.78 4.34 -12.10
C LEU A 93 -8.47 3.53 -10.84
N VAL A 94 -9.30 2.54 -10.50
CA VAL A 94 -9.09 1.67 -9.33
C VAL A 94 -7.77 0.92 -9.46
N ASN A 95 -7.51 0.29 -10.61
CA ASN A 95 -6.27 -0.45 -10.82
C ASN A 95 -5.06 0.48 -10.75
N SER A 96 -5.11 1.66 -11.37
CA SER A 96 -4.04 2.65 -11.27
C SER A 96 -3.76 3.09 -9.84
N LEU A 97 -4.81 3.36 -9.05
CA LEU A 97 -4.68 3.72 -7.62
C LEU A 97 -4.05 2.59 -6.81
N TRP A 98 -4.47 1.34 -7.02
CA TRP A 98 -3.94 0.19 -6.32
C TRP A 98 -2.50 -0.14 -6.72
N PHE A 99 -2.15 -0.08 -8.01
CA PHE A 99 -0.76 -0.20 -8.45
C PHE A 99 0.12 0.89 -7.84
N LEU A 100 -0.33 2.15 -7.82
CA LEU A 100 0.41 3.24 -7.22
C LEU A 100 0.57 3.05 -5.71
N SER A 101 -0.47 2.56 -5.02
CA SER A 101 -0.38 2.21 -3.60
C SER A 101 0.66 1.12 -3.35
N LEU A 102 0.70 0.08 -4.18
CA LEU A 102 1.65 -1.02 -4.06
C LEU A 102 3.09 -0.53 -4.23
N VAL A 103 3.35 0.27 -5.28
CA VAL A 103 4.67 0.82 -5.56
C VAL A 103 5.13 1.72 -4.41
N MET A 104 4.29 2.65 -3.94
CA MET A 104 4.61 3.53 -2.81
C MET A 104 4.93 2.75 -1.52
N SER A 105 4.18 1.68 -1.25
CA SER A 105 4.42 0.81 -0.09
C SER A 105 5.77 0.11 -0.20
N LEU A 106 6.07 -0.46 -1.37
CA LEU A 106 7.33 -1.15 -1.62
C LEU A 106 8.53 -0.20 -1.57
N THR A 107 8.39 1.01 -2.10
CA THR A 107 9.42 2.06 -1.96
C THR A 107 9.66 2.41 -0.49
N GLY A 108 8.59 2.56 0.31
CA GLY A 108 8.72 2.75 1.76
C GLY A 108 9.46 1.61 2.45
N ALA A 109 9.16 0.35 2.10
CA ALA A 109 9.89 -0.81 2.62
C ALA A 109 11.37 -0.83 2.19
N LEU A 110 11.68 -0.53 0.94
CA LEU A 110 13.07 -0.45 0.47
C LEU A 110 13.87 0.61 1.23
N LEU A 111 13.26 1.77 1.50
CA LEU A 111 13.87 2.80 2.33
C LEU A 111 14.05 2.34 3.79
N ALA A 112 13.10 1.59 4.36
CA ALA A 112 13.24 1.01 5.70
C ALA A 112 14.42 0.02 5.77
N VAL A 113 14.58 -0.86 4.75
CA VAL A 113 15.75 -1.74 4.65
C VAL A 113 17.04 -0.93 4.55
N PHE A 114 17.05 0.15 3.76
CA PHE A 114 18.22 1.00 3.62
C PHE A 114 18.64 1.63 4.96
N ILE A 115 17.69 2.13 5.74
CA ILE A 115 17.93 2.66 7.10
C ILE A 115 18.48 1.56 8.01
N GLN A 116 17.91 0.35 7.95
CA GLN A 116 18.34 -0.78 8.77
C GLN A 116 19.78 -1.23 8.42
N GLN A 117 20.11 -1.32 7.13
CA GLN A 117 21.46 -1.64 6.67
C GLN A 117 22.46 -0.57 7.10
N TRP A 118 22.11 0.70 6.95
CA TRP A 118 22.94 1.81 7.40
C TRP A 118 23.20 1.76 8.91
N ALA A 119 22.16 1.54 9.72
CA ALA A 119 22.28 1.46 11.17
C ALA A 119 23.15 0.27 11.62
N GLN A 120 23.06 -0.87 10.93
CA GLN A 120 23.92 -2.03 11.20
C GLN A 120 25.38 -1.75 10.84
N SER A 121 25.64 -1.18 9.66
CA SER A 121 27.00 -0.79 9.27
C SER A 121 27.61 0.24 10.22
N TYR A 122 26.81 1.18 10.75
CA TYR A 122 27.26 2.13 11.77
C TYR A 122 27.69 1.42 13.07
N LEU A 123 26.89 0.47 13.54
CA LEU A 123 27.18 -0.28 14.77
C LEU A 123 28.43 -1.17 14.61
N GLU A 124 28.58 -1.82 13.46
CA GLU A 124 29.76 -2.64 13.16
C GLU A 124 31.04 -1.79 13.04
N ALA A 125 30.97 -0.63 12.41
CA ALA A 125 32.08 0.30 12.30
C ALA A 125 32.51 0.90 13.65
N THR A 126 31.58 1.08 14.58
CA THR A 126 31.85 1.67 15.91
C THR A 126 32.33 0.65 16.94
N HIS A 127 31.89 -0.61 16.85
CA HIS A 127 32.31 -1.73 17.71
C HIS A 127 33.50 -2.55 17.16
N GLY A 128 33.88 -2.38 15.89
CA GLY A 128 35.07 -3.00 15.32
C GLY A 128 36.34 -2.63 16.09
N ARG A 129 37.17 -3.62 16.39
CA ARG A 129 38.40 -3.61 17.22
C ARG A 129 39.56 -2.80 16.61
N HIS A 130 39.29 -1.61 16.08
CA HIS A 130 40.26 -0.74 15.40
C HIS A 130 40.69 0.44 16.27
N SER A 131 41.89 0.94 15.96
CA SER A 131 42.57 2.00 16.72
C SER A 131 41.64 3.22 16.90
N PRO A 132 41.73 3.95 18.04
CA PRO A 132 40.89 5.14 18.30
C PRO A 132 41.00 6.22 17.22
N HIS A 133 42.09 6.23 16.45
CA HIS A 133 42.33 7.17 15.35
C HIS A 133 41.57 6.80 14.06
N ASP A 134 41.41 5.50 13.77
CA ASP A 134 40.63 5.02 12.62
C ASP A 134 39.13 5.16 12.87
N ARG A 135 38.68 4.97 14.13
CA ARG A 135 37.29 5.22 14.55
C ARG A 135 36.90 6.68 14.31
N ALA A 136 37.78 7.64 14.62
CA ALA A 136 37.54 9.05 14.37
C ALA A 136 37.46 9.36 12.86
N ARG A 137 38.31 8.73 12.04
CA ARG A 137 38.35 8.97 10.58
C ARG A 137 37.15 8.39 9.85
N ILE A 138 36.68 7.21 10.25
CA ILE A 138 35.44 6.62 9.70
C ILE A 138 34.21 7.41 10.17
N ARG A 139 34.17 7.83 11.43
CA ARG A 139 33.09 8.66 11.98
C ARG A 139 33.01 10.01 11.25
N VAL A 140 34.14 10.66 10.94
CA VAL A 140 34.18 11.91 10.17
C VAL A 140 33.86 11.67 8.69
N PHE A 141 34.48 10.67 8.02
CA PHE A 141 34.23 10.40 6.60
C PHE A 141 32.78 9.99 6.30
N HIS A 142 32.11 9.31 7.23
CA HIS A 142 30.71 8.91 7.08
C HIS A 142 29.72 9.99 7.56
N ALA A 143 30.10 10.80 8.56
CA ALA A 143 29.34 12.00 8.94
C ALA A 143 29.38 13.07 7.85
N GLU A 144 30.53 13.31 7.22
CA GLU A 144 30.67 14.26 6.10
C GLU A 144 30.13 13.71 4.77
N GLY A 145 30.09 12.39 4.61
CA GLY A 145 29.67 11.74 3.35
C GLY A 145 28.16 11.58 3.18
N LEU A 146 27.38 11.48 4.27
CA LEU A 146 25.95 11.14 4.21
C LEU A 146 25.03 11.87 5.21
N GLU A 147 25.55 12.68 6.15
CA GLU A 147 24.76 13.48 7.10
C GLU A 147 24.80 14.96 6.65
N ASP A 148 23.71 15.69 6.46
CA ASP A 148 22.60 15.85 7.40
C ASP A 148 21.21 15.86 6.73
N LEU A 149 21.17 15.95 5.39
CA LEU A 149 19.92 16.27 4.68
C LEU A 149 19.17 15.03 4.18
N ASP A 150 19.86 14.04 3.60
CA ASP A 150 19.17 12.94 2.91
C ASP A 150 18.74 11.80 3.84
N LEU A 151 19.55 11.39 4.81
CA LEU A 151 19.16 10.31 5.74
C LEU A 151 17.97 10.72 6.64
N ASN A 152 17.96 11.96 7.11
CA ASN A 152 16.84 12.51 7.89
C ASN A 152 15.56 12.64 7.05
N ARG A 153 15.70 13.07 5.78
CA ARG A 153 14.58 13.09 4.83
C ARG A 153 14.05 11.69 4.54
N VAL A 154 14.92 10.71 4.30
CA VAL A 154 14.56 9.32 4.03
C VAL A 154 13.81 8.71 5.21
N THR A 155 14.34 8.86 6.42
CA THR A 155 13.71 8.36 7.65
C THR A 155 12.32 8.96 7.87
N ARG A 156 12.16 10.26 7.63
CA ARG A 156 10.85 10.93 7.70
C ARG A 156 9.92 10.51 6.56
N ALA A 157 10.46 10.21 5.39
CA ALA A 157 9.67 9.82 4.22
C ALA A 157 9.06 8.42 4.37
N VAL A 158 9.74 7.47 5.00
CA VAL A 158 9.27 6.07 5.10
C VAL A 158 7.83 5.98 5.66
N PRO A 159 7.51 6.52 6.85
CA PRO A 159 6.16 6.44 7.37
C PRO A 159 5.16 7.18 6.48
N ILE A 160 5.56 8.31 5.90
CA ILE A 160 4.69 9.13 5.02
C ILE A 160 4.29 8.34 3.77
N LEU A 161 5.23 7.64 3.13
CA LEU A 161 4.95 6.81 1.95
C LEU A 161 3.95 5.69 2.27
N ILE A 162 4.12 5.04 3.41
CA ILE A 162 3.20 3.98 3.87
C ILE A 162 1.80 4.53 4.12
N HIS A 163 1.68 5.69 4.77
CA HIS A 163 0.37 6.32 5.01
C HIS A 163 -0.30 6.72 3.70
N ILE A 164 0.44 7.37 2.78
CA ILE A 164 -0.09 7.74 1.46
C ILE A 164 -0.58 6.49 0.72
N SER A 165 0.20 5.41 0.73
CA SER A 165 -0.19 4.14 0.14
C SER A 165 -1.51 3.61 0.70
N LEU A 166 -1.68 3.63 2.03
CA LEU A 166 -2.92 3.21 2.68
C LEU A 166 -4.11 4.06 2.25
N PHE A 167 -3.95 5.39 2.21
CA PHE A 167 -5.01 6.29 1.75
C PHE A 167 -5.42 6.01 0.31
N LEU A 168 -4.46 5.77 -0.60
CA LEU A 168 -4.75 5.40 -1.98
C LEU A 168 -5.53 4.08 -2.07
N PHE A 169 -5.12 3.07 -1.29
CA PHE A 169 -5.80 1.79 -1.24
C PHE A 169 -7.25 1.90 -0.76
N PHE A 170 -7.46 2.57 0.38
CA PHE A 170 -8.79 2.79 0.94
C PHE A 170 -9.68 3.66 0.04
N SER A 171 -9.12 4.54 -0.78
CA SER A 171 -9.87 5.31 -1.77
C SER A 171 -10.37 4.43 -2.93
N GLY A 172 -9.54 3.49 -3.41
CA GLY A 172 -9.91 2.57 -4.49
C GLY A 172 -10.93 1.51 -4.08
N LEU A 173 -10.95 1.10 -2.80
CA LEU A 173 -11.75 -0.02 -2.30
C LEU A 173 -13.28 0.22 -2.42
N PRO A 174 -13.85 1.36 -1.97
CA PRO A 174 -15.27 1.67 -2.15
C PRO A 174 -15.69 1.73 -3.63
N ILE A 175 -14.83 2.28 -4.49
CA ILE A 175 -15.10 2.39 -5.93
C ILE A 175 -15.18 1.00 -6.57
N PHE A 176 -14.27 0.09 -6.18
CA PHE A 176 -14.29 -1.30 -6.61
C PHE A 176 -15.54 -2.04 -6.12
N LEU A 177 -15.84 -1.97 -4.81
CA LEU A 177 -16.98 -2.67 -4.22
C LEU A 177 -18.32 -2.17 -4.77
N PHE A 178 -18.44 -0.87 -5.04
CA PHE A 178 -19.65 -0.30 -5.62
C PHE A 178 -19.96 -0.89 -7.00
N ASN A 179 -18.92 -1.15 -7.80
CA ASN A 179 -19.08 -1.72 -9.14
C ASN A 179 -19.39 -3.22 -9.09
N VAL A 180 -18.82 -3.95 -8.13
CA VAL A 180 -19.03 -5.40 -7.98
C VAL A 180 -20.41 -5.73 -7.38
N ASN A 181 -20.71 -5.19 -6.19
CA ASN A 181 -21.96 -5.51 -5.49
C ASN A 181 -22.33 -4.44 -4.43
N ARG A 182 -23.51 -3.82 -4.60
CA ARG A 182 -24.03 -2.78 -3.71
C ARG A 182 -24.22 -3.26 -2.25
N THR A 183 -24.57 -4.51 -2.04
CA THR A 183 -24.77 -5.09 -0.70
C THR A 183 -23.44 -5.22 0.03
N VAL A 184 -22.40 -5.76 -0.63
CA VAL A 184 -21.05 -5.90 -0.05
C VAL A 184 -20.46 -4.51 0.27
N PHE A 185 -20.65 -3.55 -0.64
CA PHE A 185 -20.29 -2.15 -0.42
C PHE A 185 -20.91 -1.59 0.87
N ASN A 186 -22.22 -1.76 1.06
CA ASN A 186 -22.93 -1.24 2.24
C ASN A 186 -22.44 -1.88 3.54
N VAL A 187 -22.13 -3.18 3.55
CA VAL A 187 -21.60 -3.86 4.75
C VAL A 187 -20.22 -3.31 5.11
N VAL A 188 -19.31 -3.20 4.13
CA VAL A 188 -17.95 -2.73 4.37
C VAL A 188 -17.91 -1.26 4.78
N ILE A 189 -18.71 -0.39 4.14
CA ILE A 189 -18.74 1.03 4.51
C ILE A 189 -19.33 1.25 5.90
N THR A 190 -20.31 0.43 6.31
CA THR A 190 -20.91 0.50 7.64
C THR A 190 -19.90 0.08 8.71
N TRP A 191 -19.14 -1.00 8.46
CA TRP A 191 -18.05 -1.42 9.33
C TRP A 191 -16.96 -0.34 9.45
N LEU A 192 -16.56 0.26 8.32
CA LEU A 192 -15.57 1.33 8.30
C LEU A 192 -16.05 2.56 9.09
N ALA A 193 -17.31 2.96 8.89
CA ALA A 193 -17.93 4.06 9.61
C ALA A 193 -18.02 3.78 11.12
N LEU A 194 -18.32 2.55 11.53
CA LEU A 194 -18.32 2.14 12.93
C LEU A 194 -16.94 2.27 13.56
N CYS A 195 -15.89 1.78 12.87
CA CYS A 195 -14.50 1.92 13.33
C CYS A 195 -14.08 3.39 13.45
N VAL A 196 -14.38 4.21 12.45
CA VAL A 196 -14.08 5.66 12.47
C VAL A 196 -14.83 6.34 13.60
N THR A 197 -16.11 6.01 13.80
CA THR A 197 -16.92 6.57 14.89
C THR A 197 -16.36 6.16 16.24
N GLY A 198 -15.98 4.89 16.42
CA GLY A 198 -15.36 4.39 17.65
C GLY A 198 -14.03 5.08 17.95
N TYR A 199 -13.16 5.21 16.95
CA TYR A 199 -11.89 5.92 17.06
C TYR A 199 -12.10 7.40 17.40
N ALA A 200 -13.02 8.07 16.71
CA ALA A 200 -13.40 9.45 17.02
C ALA A 200 -13.96 9.58 18.43
N CYS A 201 -14.78 8.63 18.88
CA CYS A 201 -15.32 8.60 20.23
C CYS A 201 -14.21 8.49 21.28
N ILE A 202 -13.25 7.57 21.10
CA ILE A 202 -12.09 7.41 21.99
C ILE A 202 -11.22 8.67 21.99
N THR A 203 -10.99 9.26 20.82
CA THR A 203 -10.16 10.47 20.66
C THR A 203 -10.84 11.72 21.22
N LEU A 204 -12.18 11.79 21.18
CA LEU A 204 -12.99 12.88 21.74
C LEU A 204 -13.39 12.63 23.21
N MET A 205 -13.26 11.40 23.71
CA MET A 205 -13.55 11.03 25.09
C MET A 205 -12.81 11.90 26.13
N PRO A 206 -11.52 12.28 25.96
CA PRO A 206 -10.85 13.18 26.89
C PRO A 206 -11.36 14.63 26.83
N ILE A 207 -12.07 15.04 25.77
CA ILE A 207 -12.66 16.39 25.65
C ILE A 207 -13.99 16.49 26.40
N PHE A 208 -14.77 15.40 26.45
CA PHE A 208 -16.07 15.37 27.13
C PHE A 208 -16.00 14.91 28.60
N ARG A 209 -14.91 14.23 29.02
CA ARG A 209 -14.69 13.84 30.42
C ARG A 209 -13.43 14.49 30.98
N LYS A 210 -13.63 15.59 31.71
CA LYS A 210 -12.61 16.33 32.47
C LYS A 210 -11.95 15.50 33.61
N ASN A 211 -12.47 14.30 33.93
CA ASN A 211 -11.97 13.40 34.97
C ASN A 211 -11.91 11.93 34.48
N SER A 212 -10.93 11.57 33.65
CA SER A 212 -10.63 10.17 33.30
C SER A 212 -9.12 9.90 33.50
N PRO A 213 -8.72 8.80 34.16
CA PRO A 213 -7.37 8.54 34.64
C PRO A 213 -6.44 8.00 33.55
N TYR A 214 -6.48 8.61 32.36
CA TYR A 214 -5.46 8.45 31.33
C TYR A 214 -4.73 9.77 31.18
N TYR A 215 -4.12 10.22 32.29
CA TYR A 215 -3.02 11.16 32.23
C TYR A 215 -1.81 10.40 31.68
N SER A 216 -1.45 10.73 30.45
CA SER A 216 -0.19 10.34 29.83
C SER A 216 0.99 10.91 30.64
N PRO A 217 2.11 10.17 30.74
CA PRO A 217 3.30 10.57 31.47
C PRO A 217 4.09 11.60 30.65
N LEU A 218 3.60 12.82 30.59
CA LEU A 218 4.34 14.01 30.16
C LEU A 218 3.94 15.21 31.05
N SER A 219 3.99 15.00 32.37
CA SER A 219 4.32 16.02 33.36
C SER A 219 5.35 15.40 34.31
#